data_AF-A3YG53-F1
#
_entry.id   AF-A3YG53-F1
#
_cell.length_a   1.000
_cell.length_b   1.000
_cell.length_c   1.000
_cell.angle_alpha   90.00
_cell.angle_beta   90.00
_cell.angle_gamma   90.00
#
_symmetry.space_group_name_H-M   'P 1'
#
loop_
_entity.id
_entity.type
_entity.pdbx_description
1 polymer ?
#
loop_
_entity_poly.entity_id
_entity_poly.type
_entity_poly.pdbx_seq_one_letter_code
_entity_poly.pdbx_strand_id
1 'polypeptide(L)'
;MFSLGCAYRHAKTVFILPTPPKGEYLVDPNGHLNQPCVADIIAQDGNHWRKILTIMAKLTAGKMDWREYRDTRLIQESECVLFQMPEYLDQDKRYYVCGGQMQSLVKETRDFIQLDEKGLIKVDQNLIFCPYPDYRQFPNKLIDLNLAYLNQVLENK
;
A
#
# COMPACT_ATOMS: atom_id res chain seq x y z
N MET A 1 -7.68 -9.59 13.69
CA MET A 1 -7.35 -8.29 13.04
C MET A 1 -7.61 -8.45 11.56
N PHE A 2 -8.52 -7.65 10.96
CA PHE A 2 -8.75 -7.79 9.52
C PHE A 2 -7.51 -7.36 8.74
N SER A 3 -7.10 -8.14 7.74
CA SER A 3 -6.01 -7.86 6.81
C SER A 3 -6.22 -8.64 5.52
N LEU A 4 -5.59 -8.24 4.42
CA LEU A 4 -5.70 -8.99 3.15
C LEU A 4 -4.40 -9.01 2.35
N GLY A 5 -4.28 -9.99 1.47
CA GLY A 5 -3.14 -10.15 0.56
C GLY A 5 -2.28 -11.36 0.89
N CYS A 6 -0.98 -11.28 0.67
CA CYS A 6 -0.07 -12.30 1.18
C CYS A 6 0.05 -12.20 2.71
N ALA A 7 0.46 -13.28 3.35
CA ALA A 7 0.72 -13.30 4.78
C ALA A 7 1.78 -12.25 5.16
N TYR A 8 1.54 -11.47 6.22
CA TYR A 8 2.40 -10.36 6.65
C TYR A 8 3.89 -10.74 6.75
N ARG A 9 4.21 -11.94 7.23
CA ARG A 9 5.59 -12.45 7.35
C ARG A 9 6.32 -12.58 6.00
N HIS A 10 5.60 -12.79 4.91
CA HIS A 10 6.16 -12.92 3.56
C HIS A 10 6.08 -11.61 2.75
N ALA A 11 5.35 -10.61 3.27
CA ALA A 11 5.17 -9.35 2.58
C ALA A 11 6.50 -8.59 2.44
N LYS A 12 6.75 -8.06 1.25
CA LYS A 12 7.82 -7.08 0.99
C LYS A 12 7.29 -5.67 1.05
N THR A 13 6.02 -5.48 0.67
CA THR A 13 5.33 -4.18 0.72
C THR A 13 4.07 -4.30 1.56
N VAL A 14 3.85 -3.36 2.46
CA VAL A 14 2.69 -3.31 3.35
C VAL A 14 1.97 -1.99 3.15
N PHE A 15 0.68 -2.04 2.81
CA PHE A 15 -0.18 -0.86 2.75
C PHE A 15 -1.05 -0.80 4.00
N ILE A 16 -1.03 0.33 4.71
CA ILE A 16 -1.82 0.55 5.92
C ILE A 16 -2.94 1.53 5.58
N LEU A 17 -4.17 1.02 5.49
CA LEU A 17 -5.36 1.76 5.07
C LEU A 17 -6.34 1.98 6.22
N PRO A 18 -7.13 3.08 6.20
CA PRO A 18 -8.10 3.38 7.25
C PRO A 18 -9.26 2.39 7.36
N THR A 19 -9.69 1.79 6.25
CA THR A 19 -10.91 0.97 6.22
C THR A 19 -10.77 -0.27 5.33
N PRO A 20 -11.26 -1.44 5.80
CA PRO A 20 -11.29 -2.66 5.01
C PRO A 20 -12.31 -2.59 3.87
N PRO A 21 -12.22 -3.51 2.89
CA PRO A 21 -13.33 -3.74 1.97
C PRO A 21 -14.57 -4.20 2.76
N LYS A 22 -15.75 -3.84 2.24
CA LYS A 22 -17.06 -4.08 2.84
C LYS A 22 -17.77 -5.30 2.27
N GLY A 23 -17.22 -5.91 1.22
CA GLY A 23 -17.68 -7.18 0.69
C GLY A 23 -17.67 -8.31 1.73
N GLU A 24 -18.31 -9.41 1.39
CA GLU A 24 -18.40 -10.61 2.21
C GLU A 24 -17.25 -11.55 1.85
N TYR A 25 -16.23 -11.57 2.69
CA TYR A 25 -15.02 -12.37 2.46
C TYR A 25 -14.86 -13.45 3.52
N LEU A 26 -14.46 -14.64 3.06
CA LEU A 26 -14.03 -15.71 3.95
C LEU A 26 -12.62 -15.41 4.45
N VAL A 27 -12.50 -15.18 5.75
CA VAL A 27 -11.23 -14.91 6.43
C VAL A 27 -10.83 -16.10 7.30
N ASP A 28 -9.53 -16.23 7.54
CA ASP A 28 -9.00 -17.18 8.51
C ASP A 28 -9.39 -16.80 9.96
N PRO A 29 -9.11 -17.66 10.96
CA PRO A 29 -9.41 -17.36 12.37
C PRO A 29 -8.74 -16.09 12.92
N ASN A 30 -7.68 -15.59 12.28
CA ASN A 30 -7.01 -14.35 12.65
C ASN A 30 -7.63 -13.11 12.00
N GLY A 31 -8.59 -13.31 11.08
CA GLY A 31 -9.23 -12.26 10.28
C GLY A 31 -8.44 -11.93 9.00
N HIS A 32 -7.54 -12.80 8.54
CA HIS A 32 -6.79 -12.57 7.32
C HIS A 32 -7.51 -13.16 6.10
N LEU A 33 -7.72 -12.32 5.09
CA LEU A 33 -8.14 -12.73 3.75
C LEU A 33 -6.89 -13.08 2.93
N ASN A 34 -6.56 -14.37 2.89
CA ASN A 34 -5.36 -14.87 2.24
C ASN A 34 -5.52 -14.88 0.72
N GLN A 35 -4.59 -14.22 0.02
CA GLN A 35 -4.48 -14.21 -1.45
C GLN A 35 -5.80 -13.96 -2.19
N PRO A 36 -6.52 -12.86 -1.91
CA PRO A 36 -7.81 -12.60 -2.55
C PRO A 36 -7.69 -12.23 -4.01
N CYS A 37 -8.68 -12.64 -4.80
CA CYS A 37 -8.79 -12.23 -6.19
C CYS A 37 -9.12 -10.73 -6.30
N VAL A 38 -8.30 -9.97 -7.03
CA VAL A 38 -8.54 -8.54 -7.29
C VAL A 38 -9.88 -8.33 -8.00
N ALA A 39 -10.24 -9.19 -8.95
CA ALA A 39 -11.50 -9.08 -9.66
C ALA A 39 -12.71 -9.25 -8.71
N ASP A 40 -12.62 -10.17 -7.75
CA ASP A 40 -13.65 -10.39 -6.73
C ASP A 40 -13.80 -9.17 -5.80
N ILE A 41 -12.68 -8.63 -5.30
CA ILE A 41 -12.71 -7.39 -4.51
C ILE A 41 -13.37 -6.25 -5.31
N ILE A 42 -13.03 -6.09 -6.59
CA ILE A 42 -13.65 -5.05 -7.43
C ILE A 42 -15.14 -5.31 -7.64
N ALA A 43 -15.56 -6.56 -7.80
CA ALA A 43 -16.96 -6.92 -7.97
C ALA A 43 -17.80 -6.59 -6.73
N GLN A 44 -17.27 -6.85 -5.53
CA GLN A 44 -17.98 -6.64 -4.28
C GLN A 44 -17.89 -5.19 -3.75
N ASP A 45 -16.76 -4.51 -3.95
CA ASP A 45 -16.49 -3.17 -3.39
C ASP A 45 -16.46 -2.03 -4.42
N GLY A 46 -16.57 -2.38 -5.70
CA GLY A 46 -16.79 -1.46 -6.80
C GLY A 46 -15.65 -0.47 -7.05
N ASN A 47 -16.04 0.74 -7.49
CA ASN A 47 -15.09 1.76 -7.94
C ASN A 47 -14.14 2.24 -6.83
N HIS A 48 -14.52 2.10 -5.56
CA HIS A 48 -13.66 2.53 -4.46
C HIS A 48 -12.39 1.68 -4.39
N TRP A 49 -12.54 0.36 -4.25
CA TRP A 49 -11.40 -0.55 -4.17
C TRP A 49 -10.66 -0.72 -5.51
N ARG A 50 -11.35 -0.57 -6.65
CA ARG A 50 -10.68 -0.51 -7.96
C ARG A 50 -9.60 0.58 -8.02
N LYS A 51 -9.84 1.76 -7.44
CA LYS A 51 -8.85 2.86 -7.41
C LYS A 51 -7.65 2.49 -6.55
N ILE A 52 -7.92 1.93 -5.37
CA ILE A 52 -6.89 1.54 -4.40
C ILE A 52 -5.94 0.52 -5.03
N LEU A 53 -6.50 -0.58 -5.55
CA LEU A 53 -5.74 -1.64 -6.20
C LEU A 53 -4.98 -1.14 -7.43
N THR A 54 -5.54 -0.20 -8.19
CA THR A 54 -4.85 0.40 -9.34
C THR A 54 -3.62 1.21 -8.91
N ILE A 55 -3.73 2.02 -7.85
CA ILE A 55 -2.59 2.82 -7.36
C ILE A 55 -1.54 1.89 -6.72
N MET A 56 -1.96 0.90 -5.92
CA MET A 56 -1.05 -0.11 -5.37
C MET A 56 -0.27 -0.82 -6.48
N ALA A 57 -0.94 -1.27 -7.54
CA ALA A 57 -0.28 -1.92 -8.67
C ALA A 57 0.75 -1.02 -9.35
N LYS A 58 0.40 0.25 -9.61
CA LYS A 58 1.34 1.20 -10.21
C LYS A 58 2.59 1.44 -9.36
N LEU A 59 2.47 1.38 -8.03
CA LEU A 59 3.60 1.55 -7.12
C LEU A 59 4.48 0.29 -7.00
N THR A 60 3.95 -0.89 -7.32
CA THR A 60 4.58 -2.18 -7.00
C THR A 60 4.95 -3.03 -8.21
N ALA A 61 4.36 -2.80 -9.39
CA ALA A 61 4.57 -3.60 -10.59
C ALA A 61 6.02 -3.60 -11.12
N GLY A 62 6.86 -2.64 -10.68
CA GLY A 62 8.23 -2.51 -11.14
C GLY A 62 8.29 -2.29 -12.65
N LYS A 63 8.89 -3.25 -13.39
CA LYS A 63 9.02 -3.19 -14.85
C LYS A 63 7.86 -3.84 -15.61
N MET A 64 6.93 -4.51 -14.92
CA MET A 64 5.77 -5.14 -15.56
C MET A 64 4.69 -4.11 -15.89
N ASP A 65 3.81 -4.44 -16.86
CA ASP A 65 2.60 -3.63 -17.04
C ASP A 65 1.74 -3.73 -15.78
N TRP A 66 1.38 -2.57 -15.23
CA TRP A 66 0.67 -2.51 -13.95
C TRP A 66 -0.74 -3.10 -14.02
N ARG A 67 -1.38 -3.19 -15.21
CA ARG A 67 -2.71 -3.81 -15.34
C ARG A 67 -2.59 -5.32 -15.24
N GLU A 68 -1.63 -5.89 -15.97
CA GLU A 68 -1.29 -7.31 -15.85
C GLU A 68 -0.90 -7.65 -14.41
N TYR A 69 -0.03 -6.84 -13.79
CA TYR A 69 0.37 -7.04 -12.40
C TYR A 69 -0.82 -7.00 -11.43
N ARG A 70 -1.69 -5.99 -11.57
CA ARG A 70 -2.90 -5.84 -10.75
C ARG A 70 -3.77 -7.09 -10.82
N ASP A 71 -3.98 -7.62 -12.02
CA ASP A 71 -4.97 -8.68 -12.24
C ASP A 71 -4.42 -10.07 -11.92
N THR A 72 -3.10 -10.24 -11.87
CA THR A 72 -2.46 -11.57 -11.74
C THR A 72 -1.55 -11.75 -10.53
N ARG A 73 -0.97 -10.68 -9.96
CA ARG A 73 0.10 -10.79 -8.93
C ARG A 73 -0.07 -9.92 -7.71
N LEU A 74 -0.65 -8.73 -7.87
CA LEU A 74 -0.91 -7.81 -6.76
C LEU A 74 -1.67 -8.56 -5.66
N ILE A 75 -1.26 -8.40 -4.41
CA ILE A 75 -1.87 -9.03 -3.21
C ILE A 75 -1.91 -10.57 -3.26
N GLN A 76 -1.21 -11.19 -4.21
CA GLN A 76 -0.95 -12.63 -4.28
C GLN A 76 0.47 -12.97 -3.85
N GLU A 77 1.44 -12.17 -4.30
CA GLU A 77 2.88 -12.48 -4.17
C GLU A 77 3.53 -11.77 -2.97
N SER A 78 3.50 -10.43 -2.92
CA SER A 78 4.40 -9.69 -2.01
C SER A 78 3.76 -8.52 -1.26
N GLU A 79 2.49 -8.22 -1.52
CA GLU A 79 1.76 -7.15 -0.85
C GLU A 79 0.84 -7.69 0.25
N CYS A 80 0.88 -7.03 1.39
CA CYS A 80 -0.09 -7.20 2.47
C CYS A 80 -0.77 -5.85 2.74
N VAL A 81 -2.06 -5.89 3.07
CA VAL A 81 -2.83 -4.70 3.43
C VAL A 81 -3.31 -4.88 4.87
N LEU A 82 -2.93 -3.92 5.71
CA LEU A 82 -3.35 -3.81 7.10
C LEU A 82 -4.35 -2.68 7.25
N PHE A 83 -5.26 -2.82 8.20
CA PHE A 83 -6.23 -1.77 8.54
C PHE A 83 -6.02 -1.19 9.94
N GLN A 84 -4.81 -1.43 10.46
CA GLN A 84 -4.30 -0.85 11.70
C GLN A 84 -2.78 -0.83 11.66
N MET A 85 -2.18 0.03 12.49
CA MET A 85 -0.73 0.10 12.60
C MET A 85 -0.20 -1.19 13.25
N PRO A 86 0.82 -1.85 12.67
CA PRO A 86 1.48 -2.95 13.35
C PRO A 86 2.23 -2.43 14.58
N GLU A 87 2.49 -3.30 15.56
CA GLU A 87 3.25 -2.96 16.76
C GLU A 87 4.69 -2.55 16.44
N TYR A 88 5.26 -3.12 15.38
CA TYR A 88 6.64 -2.88 14.93
C TYR A 88 6.70 -2.74 13.40
N LEU A 89 7.52 -1.79 12.95
CA LEU A 89 7.86 -1.59 11.54
C LEU A 89 9.20 -2.26 11.23
N ASP A 90 9.15 -3.30 10.41
CA ASP A 90 10.30 -4.11 9.99
C ASP A 90 11.14 -3.38 8.93
N GLN A 91 12.43 -3.19 9.18
CA GLN A 91 13.34 -2.47 8.26
C GLN A 91 13.46 -3.14 6.88
N ASP A 92 13.18 -4.45 6.79
CA ASP A 92 13.26 -5.20 5.54
C ASP A 92 11.97 -5.09 4.69
N LYS A 93 10.93 -4.44 5.21
CA LYS A 93 9.64 -4.24 4.52
C LYS A 93 9.47 -2.79 4.14
N ARG A 94 8.78 -2.53 3.03
CA ARG A 94 8.33 -1.19 2.67
C ARG A 94 6.94 -0.94 3.22
N TYR A 95 6.71 0.19 3.89
CA TYR A 95 5.41 0.56 4.44
C TYR A 95 4.85 1.79 3.74
N TYR A 96 3.61 1.68 3.26
CA TYR A 96 2.81 2.83 2.85
C TYR A 96 1.76 3.11 3.91
N VAL A 97 1.88 4.24 4.62
CA VAL A 97 0.88 4.72 5.58
C VAL A 97 -0.05 5.69 4.89
N CYS A 98 -1.24 5.20 4.54
CA CYS A 98 -2.13 5.86 3.60
C CYS A 98 -3.19 6.71 4.31
N GLY A 99 -3.16 8.02 4.04
CA GLY A 99 -4.12 8.99 4.56
C GLY A 99 -3.77 9.51 5.96
N GLY A 100 -4.15 10.77 6.22
CA GLY A 100 -3.75 11.49 7.42
C GLY A 100 -4.13 10.82 8.74
N GLN A 101 -5.28 10.13 8.79
CA GLN A 101 -5.72 9.39 9.97
C GLN A 101 -4.74 8.26 10.35
N MET A 102 -4.23 7.50 9.37
CA MET A 102 -3.28 6.42 9.64
C MET A 102 -1.89 6.99 9.96
N GLN A 103 -1.50 8.08 9.31
CA GLN A 103 -0.23 8.76 9.57
C GLN A 103 -0.14 9.31 11.00
N SER A 104 -1.24 9.82 11.55
CA SER A 104 -1.26 10.35 12.92
C SER A 104 -1.12 9.27 14.01
N LEU A 105 -1.23 7.98 13.65
CA LEU A 105 -1.01 6.87 14.58
C LEU A 105 0.47 6.52 14.76
N VAL A 106 1.35 7.00 13.89
CA VAL A 106 2.79 6.82 14.04
C VAL A 106 3.29 7.77 15.11
N LYS A 107 3.67 7.22 16.26
CA LYS A 107 4.06 7.99 17.45
C LYS A 107 5.53 8.43 17.45
N GLU A 108 6.35 7.81 16.60
CA GLU A 108 7.78 8.05 16.54
C GLU A 108 8.08 9.37 15.82
N THR A 109 8.97 10.17 16.40
CA THR A 109 9.54 11.32 15.69
C THR A 109 10.50 10.80 14.64
N ARG A 110 10.22 11.12 13.37
CA ARG A 110 11.03 10.71 12.22
C ARG A 110 11.39 11.94 11.39
N ASP A 111 12.58 11.93 10.80
CA ASP A 111 13.08 12.99 9.92
C ASP A 111 12.61 12.75 8.49
N PHE A 112 11.32 12.98 8.26
CA PHE A 112 10.70 12.79 6.96
C PHE A 112 11.22 13.79 5.91
N ILE A 113 11.63 13.27 4.76
CA ILE A 113 11.91 14.05 3.56
C ILE A 113 10.61 14.22 2.78
N GLN A 114 10.29 15.45 2.38
CA GLN A 114 9.15 15.72 1.50
C GLN A 114 9.54 15.50 0.04
N LEU A 115 8.74 14.74 -0.71
CA LEU A 115 8.99 14.49 -2.14
C LEU A 115 8.26 15.46 -3.06
N ASP A 116 7.37 16.28 -2.52
CA ASP A 116 6.64 17.32 -3.26
C ASP A 116 6.45 18.57 -2.40
N GLU A 117 6.22 19.71 -3.07
CA GLU A 117 6.09 21.04 -2.44
C GLU A 117 4.95 21.13 -1.41
N LYS A 118 3.93 20.28 -1.53
CA LYS A 118 2.77 20.28 -0.63
C LYS A 118 2.93 19.27 0.51
N GLY A 119 4.04 18.52 0.56
CA GLY A 119 4.31 17.50 1.57
C GLY A 119 3.28 16.37 1.58
N LEU A 120 2.66 16.07 0.43
CA LEU A 120 1.68 15.00 0.29
C LEU A 120 2.35 13.63 0.39
N ILE A 121 3.56 13.49 -0.17
CA ILE A 121 4.42 12.34 0.06
C ILE A 121 5.59 12.75 0.95
N LYS A 122 5.76 11.99 2.03
CA LYS A 122 6.86 12.11 2.99
C LYS A 122 7.51 10.75 3.17
N VAL A 123 8.84 10.68 3.19
CA VAL A 123 9.58 9.41 3.29
C VAL A 123 10.66 9.45 4.36
N ASP A 124 10.78 8.36 5.11
CA ASP A 124 11.89 8.05 6.01
C ASP A 124 12.29 6.59 5.73
N GLN A 125 13.38 6.40 5.00
CA GLN A 125 13.88 5.09 4.58
C GLN A 125 12.80 4.22 3.88
N ASN A 126 12.32 3.17 4.56
CA ASN A 126 11.31 2.23 4.09
C ASN A 126 9.87 2.64 4.44
N LEU A 127 9.68 3.72 5.20
CA LEU A 127 8.38 4.23 5.64
C LEU A 127 7.95 5.41 4.77
N ILE A 128 6.81 5.25 4.10
CA ILE A 128 6.26 6.20 3.14
C ILE A 128 4.90 6.67 3.65
N PHE A 129 4.79 7.95 3.97
CA PHE A 129 3.51 8.60 4.21
C PHE A 129 3.00 9.13 2.88
N CYS A 130 1.78 8.74 2.53
CA CYS A 130 1.15 9.15 1.28
C CYS A 130 -0.34 9.44 1.47
N PRO A 131 -0.98 10.14 0.52
CA PRO A 131 -2.42 10.34 0.54
C PRO A 131 -3.16 9.01 0.43
N TYR A 132 -4.48 9.05 0.67
CA TYR A 132 -5.31 7.87 0.44
C TYR A 132 -5.27 7.45 -1.04
N PRO A 133 -5.27 6.14 -1.39
CA PRO A 133 -5.18 5.67 -2.78
C PRO A 133 -6.47 5.92 -3.61
N ASP A 134 -6.80 7.18 -3.82
CA ASP A 134 -7.83 7.69 -4.73
C ASP A 134 -7.17 8.70 -5.67
N TYR A 135 -7.42 8.63 -6.98
CA TYR A 135 -6.75 9.50 -7.97
C TYR A 135 -6.95 11.01 -7.75
N ARG A 136 -7.97 11.42 -6.98
CA ARG A 136 -8.17 12.81 -6.57
C ARG A 136 -7.13 13.28 -5.54
N GLN A 137 -6.61 12.35 -4.74
CA GLN A 137 -5.63 12.61 -3.69
C GLN A 137 -4.22 12.14 -4.10
N PHE A 138 -4.13 11.06 -4.88
CA PHE A 138 -2.89 10.43 -5.32
C PHE A 138 -2.84 10.36 -6.87
N PRO A 139 -2.64 11.50 -7.55
CA PRO A 139 -2.55 11.55 -9.01
C PRO A 139 -1.25 10.90 -9.52
N ASN A 140 -1.16 10.63 -10.83
CA ASN A 140 0.02 10.01 -11.46
C ASN A 140 1.32 10.75 -11.12
N LYS A 141 1.33 12.08 -11.04
CA LYS A 141 2.53 12.85 -10.65
C LYS A 141 3.11 12.41 -9.31
N LEU A 142 2.27 12.09 -8.33
CA LEU A 142 2.73 11.58 -7.04
C LEU A 142 3.25 10.14 -7.14
N ILE A 143 2.67 9.34 -8.04
CA ILE A 143 3.15 7.96 -8.30
C ILE A 143 4.56 8.04 -8.90
N ASP A 144 4.76 8.90 -9.89
CA ASP A 144 6.05 9.09 -10.56
C ASP A 144 7.13 9.56 -9.56
N LEU A 145 6.80 10.52 -8.69
CA LEU A 145 7.71 10.98 -7.61
C LEU A 145 8.06 9.85 -6.64
N ASN A 146 7.09 9.03 -6.24
CA ASN A 146 7.34 7.90 -5.36
C ASN A 146 8.28 6.88 -6.01
N LEU A 147 8.02 6.51 -7.26
CA LEU A 147 8.84 5.55 -8.00
C LEU A 147 10.25 6.09 -8.25
N ALA A 148 10.41 7.38 -8.55
CA ALA A 148 11.72 8.01 -8.71
C ALA A 148 12.56 7.90 -7.42
N TYR A 149 11.96 8.19 -6.27
CA TYR A 149 12.60 8.00 -4.96
C TYR A 149 13.02 6.54 -4.74
N LEU A 150 12.12 5.59 -5.00
CA LEU A 150 12.41 4.17 -4.80
C LEU A 150 13.56 3.67 -5.69
N ASN A 151 13.62 4.11 -6.94
CA ASN A 151 14.71 3.75 -7.85
C ASN A 151 16.04 4.33 -7.38
N GLN A 152 16.06 5.59 -6.92
CA GLN A 152 17.26 6.21 -6.36
C GLN A 152 17.77 5.46 -5.12
N VAL A 153 16.88 5.02 -4.24
CA VAL A 153 17.27 4.24 -3.05
C VAL A 153 17.85 2.87 -3.45
N LEU A 154 17.32 2.24 -4.50
CA LEU A 154 17.83 0.96 -4.99
C LEU A 154 19.20 1.08 -5.67
N GLU A 155 19.48 2.20 -6.35
CA GLU A 155 20.78 2.45 -6.99
C GLU A 155 21.90 2.74 -5.97
N ASN A 156 21.54 3.19 -4.77
CA ASN A 156 22.48 3.50 -3.69
C ASN A 156 22.75 2.33 -2.73
N LYS A 157 22.18 1.14 -3.01
CA LYS A 157 22.41 -0.11 -2.25
C LYS A 157 23.32 -1.05 -3.02
#